data_AF-A0AAD7A588-F1
#
_entry.id   AF-A0AAD7A588-F1
#
_cell.length_a   1.000
_cell.length_b   1.000
_cell.length_c   1.000
_cell.angle_alpha   90.00
_cell.angle_beta   90.00
_cell.angle_gamma   90.00
#
_symmetry.space_group_name_H-M   'P 1'
#
loop_
_entity.id
_entity.type
_entity.pdbx_description
1 polymer ?
#
loop_
_entity_poly.entity_id
_entity_poly.type
_entity_poly.pdbx_seq_one_letter_code
_entity_poly.pdbx_strand_id
1 'polypeptide(L)'
;MASPPTPQALLGPYYFGVMLNTLLYGILVMQTVSYYQEFKKDKLWLRFFVLYLFVVESLNTGMCAAMIYEPLVGQFGTDSPTFLFPSLLPSQPFLEVAISVPVQFFYAWRISVIMRNYFVPALIGMSSLASMVGAIWTALIVHQVKNYANKSKVDTTALIWSCCASAADLIITVSLFWSLTRRKTGVKRTDDTIDSIARHAIQTGLLTVTFSLIDVTLFVVLPNSTLSFFFDFALPKLYSNALVSTLNARSGGHGGGIIELDAPTESARFTGSMSHTRRRTTAFESVTFAKSSTHTVGLDSNDILALGGDDGSHPGDLK
;
A
#
# COMPACT_ATOMS: atom_id res chain seq x y z
N MET A 1 -42.66 -7.06 -11.30
CA MET A 1 -41.61 -8.02 -10.88
C MET A 1 -40.31 -7.52 -11.48
N ALA A 2 -39.33 -7.15 -10.66
CA ALA A 2 -38.02 -6.76 -11.18
C ALA A 2 -37.40 -7.99 -11.87
N SER A 3 -36.88 -7.81 -13.08
CA SER A 3 -36.13 -8.82 -13.80
C SER A 3 -35.02 -9.38 -12.89
N PRO A 4 -34.74 -10.69 -12.89
CA PRO A 4 -33.59 -11.21 -12.16
C PRO A 4 -32.33 -10.46 -12.62
N PRO A 5 -31.45 -10.05 -11.69
CA PRO A 5 -30.26 -9.28 -12.04
C PRO A 5 -29.45 -10.04 -13.06
N THR A 6 -29.02 -9.37 -14.13
CA THR A 6 -28.18 -10.00 -15.14
C THR A 6 -26.86 -10.46 -14.48
N PRO A 7 -26.28 -11.60 -14.90
CA PRO A 7 -25.01 -12.08 -14.35
C PRO A 7 -23.90 -11.03 -14.39
N GLN A 8 -23.91 -10.16 -15.41
CA GLN A 8 -22.98 -9.04 -15.54
C GLN A 8 -23.12 -8.00 -14.40
N ALA A 9 -24.35 -7.65 -14.02
CA ALA A 9 -24.59 -6.68 -12.95
C ALA A 9 -24.27 -7.24 -11.56
N LEU A 10 -24.36 -8.57 -11.39
CA LEU A 10 -24.05 -9.25 -10.13
C LEU A 10 -22.54 -9.54 -9.99
N LEU A 11 -21.92 -10.13 -11.02
CA LEU A 11 -20.53 -10.58 -10.99
C LEU A 11 -19.53 -9.48 -11.36
N GLY A 12 -19.96 -8.47 -12.12
CA GLY A 12 -19.09 -7.37 -12.57
C GLY A 12 -18.41 -6.63 -11.42
N PRO A 13 -19.16 -6.05 -10.46
CA PRO A 13 -18.57 -5.37 -9.31
C PRO A 13 -17.66 -6.27 -8.48
N TYR A 14 -18.05 -7.54 -8.34
CA TYR A 14 -17.29 -8.56 -7.61
C TYR A 14 -15.92 -8.79 -8.26
N TYR A 15 -15.90 -8.99 -9.58
CA TYR A 15 -14.68 -9.18 -10.37
C TYR A 15 -13.75 -7.97 -10.28
N PHE A 16 -14.27 -6.76 -10.51
CA PHE A 16 -13.46 -5.54 -10.43
C PHE A 16 -12.95 -5.28 -9.01
N GLY A 17 -13.70 -5.66 -7.98
CA GLY A 17 -13.27 -5.58 -6.58
C GLY A 17 -12.05 -6.47 -6.31
N VAL A 18 -12.08 -7.71 -6.80
CA VAL A 18 -10.94 -8.64 -6.69
C VAL A 18 -9.73 -8.15 -7.50
N MET A 19 -9.94 -7.57 -8.68
CA MET A 19 -8.84 -6.94 -9.44
C MET A 19 -8.19 -5.79 -8.67
N LEU A 20 -9.01 -4.90 -8.08
CA LEU A 20 -8.51 -3.79 -7.27
C LEU A 20 -7.77 -4.29 -6.03
N ASN A 21 -8.31 -5.31 -5.33
CA ASN A 21 -7.65 -5.97 -4.20
C ASN A 21 -6.26 -6.51 -4.60
N THR A 22 -6.15 -7.13 -5.77
CA THR A 22 -4.90 -7.68 -6.30
C THR A 22 -3.90 -6.56 -6.65
N LEU A 23 -4.37 -5.45 -7.23
CA LEU A 23 -3.54 -4.29 -7.52
C LEU A 23 -2.98 -3.67 -6.25
N LEU A 24 -3.84 -3.44 -5.25
CA LEU A 24 -3.44 -2.90 -3.94
C LEU A 24 -2.51 -3.86 -3.19
N TYR A 25 -2.64 -5.17 -3.38
CA TYR A 25 -1.68 -6.15 -2.88
C TYR A 25 -0.30 -6.00 -3.52
N GLY A 26 -0.22 -5.70 -4.82
CA GLY A 26 1.06 -5.39 -5.48
C GLY A 26 1.76 -4.19 -4.83
N ILE A 27 1.03 -3.14 -4.47
CA ILE A 27 1.56 -1.99 -3.73
C ILE A 27 2.08 -2.43 -2.36
N LEU A 28 1.33 -3.26 -1.64
CA LEU A 28 1.71 -3.76 -0.33
C LEU A 28 3.02 -4.58 -0.39
N VAL A 29 3.19 -5.41 -1.42
CA VAL A 29 4.42 -6.17 -1.66
C VAL A 29 5.61 -5.22 -1.79
N MET A 30 5.48 -4.18 -2.64
CA MET A 30 6.53 -3.17 -2.83
C MET A 30 6.85 -2.45 -1.53
N GLN A 31 5.83 -1.98 -0.80
CA GLN A 31 6.02 -1.31 0.49
C GLN A 31 6.68 -2.22 1.55
N THR A 32 6.33 -3.50 1.57
CA THR A 32 6.91 -4.51 2.47
C THR A 32 8.39 -4.72 2.16
N VAL A 33 8.76 -4.85 0.88
CA VAL A 33 10.16 -4.98 0.47
C VAL A 33 10.97 -3.74 0.87
N SER A 34 10.46 -2.53 0.59
CA SER A 34 11.10 -1.28 1.01
C SER A 34 11.27 -1.21 2.52
N TYR A 35 10.28 -1.66 3.31
CA TYR A 35 10.38 -1.70 4.77
C TYR A 35 11.55 -2.56 5.24
N TYR A 36 11.71 -3.77 4.69
CA TYR A 36 12.79 -4.68 5.11
C TYR A 36 14.19 -4.26 4.62
N GLN A 37 14.27 -3.51 3.52
CA GLN A 37 15.53 -2.96 3.02
C GLN A 37 16.05 -1.82 3.91
N GLU A 38 15.16 -0.91 4.29
CA GLU A 38 15.50 0.32 5.01
C GLU A 38 15.61 0.07 6.54
N PHE A 39 14.69 -0.70 7.12
CA PHE A 39 14.50 -0.80 8.57
C PHE A 39 15.13 -2.07 9.19
N LYS A 40 16.40 -2.36 8.86
CA LYS A 40 17.11 -3.58 9.34
C LYS A 40 17.21 -3.69 10.88
N LYS A 41 17.23 -2.55 11.58
CA LYS A 41 17.39 -2.45 13.04
C LYS A 41 16.12 -2.03 13.78
N ASP A 42 14.96 -2.02 13.13
CA ASP A 42 13.71 -1.65 13.79
C ASP A 42 13.26 -2.71 14.80
N LYS A 43 12.37 -2.34 15.71
CA LYS A 43 11.91 -3.22 16.80
C LYS A 43 11.36 -4.53 16.22
N LEU A 44 11.80 -5.67 16.77
CA LEU A 44 11.41 -7.00 16.28
C LEU A 44 9.89 -7.17 16.17
N TRP A 45 9.13 -6.65 17.13
CA TRP A 45 7.68 -6.72 17.10
C TRP A 45 7.06 -6.03 15.86
N LEU A 46 7.59 -4.87 15.43
CA LEU A 46 7.12 -4.19 14.21
C LEU A 46 7.44 -5.00 12.96
N ARG A 47 8.62 -5.63 12.91
CA ARG A 47 9.00 -6.50 11.79
C ARG A 47 8.09 -7.71 11.70
N PHE A 48 7.86 -8.42 12.81
CA PHE A 48 6.90 -9.53 12.83
C PHE A 48 5.48 -9.08 12.48
N PHE A 49 5.07 -7.89 12.89
CA PHE A 49 3.76 -7.35 12.57
C PHE A 49 3.60 -7.06 11.06
N VAL A 50 4.61 -6.46 10.42
CA VAL A 50 4.61 -6.27 8.95
C VAL A 50 4.63 -7.61 8.22
N LEU A 51 5.39 -8.60 8.69
CA LEU A 51 5.38 -9.96 8.13
C LEU A 51 4.00 -10.62 8.26
N TYR A 52 3.38 -10.49 9.44
CA TYR A 52 2.03 -11.00 9.71
C TYR A 52 1.02 -10.41 8.72
N LEU A 53 1.00 -9.08 8.55
CA LEU A 53 0.12 -8.42 7.59
C LEU A 53 0.37 -8.93 6.18
N PHE A 54 1.63 -9.05 5.76
CA PHE A 54 1.96 -9.58 4.44
C PHE A 54 1.41 -10.99 4.21
N VAL A 55 1.58 -11.90 5.18
CA VAL A 55 1.10 -13.29 5.07
C VAL A 55 -0.43 -13.35 5.03
N VAL A 56 -1.12 -12.68 5.96
CA VAL A 56 -2.58 -12.68 6.01
C VAL A 56 -3.17 -12.02 4.77
N GLU A 57 -2.55 -10.97 4.26
CA GLU A 57 -2.97 -10.30 3.03
C GLU A 57 -2.74 -11.17 1.79
N SER A 58 -1.67 -11.96 1.76
CA SER A 58 -1.43 -12.95 0.70
C SER A 58 -2.54 -14.01 0.67
N LEU A 59 -2.92 -14.50 1.86
CA LEU A 59 -4.02 -15.45 2.01
C LEU A 59 -5.35 -14.81 1.57
N ASN A 60 -5.61 -13.57 1.98
CA ASN A 60 -6.80 -12.81 1.58
C ASN A 60 -6.92 -12.70 0.05
N THR A 61 -5.85 -12.30 -0.64
CA THR A 61 -5.86 -12.18 -2.12
C THR A 61 -6.03 -13.54 -2.79
N GLY A 62 -5.36 -14.59 -2.31
CA GLY A 62 -5.53 -15.94 -2.85
C GLY A 62 -6.98 -16.45 -2.71
N MET A 63 -7.60 -16.17 -1.56
CA MET A 63 -8.99 -16.54 -1.29
C MET A 63 -9.96 -15.75 -2.16
N CYS A 64 -9.77 -14.43 -2.31
CA CYS A 64 -10.57 -13.61 -3.24
C CYS A 64 -10.46 -14.12 -4.69
N ALA A 65 -9.26 -14.52 -5.13
CA ALA A 65 -9.04 -15.07 -6.47
C ALA A 65 -9.76 -16.42 -6.67
N ALA A 66 -9.69 -17.32 -5.68
CA ALA A 66 -10.43 -18.58 -5.73
C ALA A 66 -11.95 -18.36 -5.70
N MET A 67 -12.41 -17.36 -4.95
CA MET A 67 -13.82 -17.01 -4.80
C MET A 67 -14.45 -16.48 -6.08
N ILE A 68 -13.72 -15.71 -6.89
CA ILE A 68 -14.19 -15.27 -8.22
C ILE A 68 -14.04 -16.38 -9.28
N TYR A 69 -13.08 -17.30 -9.12
CA TYR A 69 -12.85 -18.39 -10.07
C TYR A 69 -14.02 -19.39 -10.13
N GLU A 70 -14.61 -19.74 -8.97
CA GLU A 70 -15.74 -20.67 -8.88
C GLU A 70 -16.95 -20.23 -9.75
N PRO A 71 -17.52 -19.01 -9.61
CA PRO A 71 -18.66 -18.59 -10.40
C PRO A 71 -18.31 -18.29 -11.87
N LEU A 72 -17.10 -17.80 -12.18
CA LEU A 72 -16.74 -17.40 -13.55
C LEU A 72 -16.27 -18.58 -14.42
N VAL A 73 -15.51 -19.51 -13.84
CA VAL A 73 -14.86 -20.60 -14.59
C VAL A 73 -15.39 -21.96 -14.15
N GLY A 74 -15.43 -22.22 -12.84
CA GLY A 74 -15.83 -23.53 -12.31
C GLY A 74 -17.28 -23.91 -12.60
N GLN A 75 -18.17 -22.92 -12.63
CA GLN A 75 -19.61 -23.08 -12.87
C GLN A 75 -20.07 -22.38 -14.16
N PHE A 76 -19.16 -22.19 -15.11
CA PHE A 76 -19.44 -21.50 -16.37
C PHE A 76 -20.62 -22.14 -17.12
N GLY A 77 -21.59 -21.32 -17.54
CA GLY A 77 -22.78 -21.78 -18.27
C GLY A 77 -23.86 -22.44 -17.40
N THR A 78 -23.73 -22.40 -16.07
CA THR A 78 -24.79 -22.84 -15.14
C THR A 78 -25.44 -21.63 -14.45
N ASP A 79 -26.70 -21.77 -14.03
CA ASP A 79 -27.41 -20.68 -13.33
C ASP A 79 -27.04 -20.58 -11.84
N SER A 80 -26.32 -21.57 -11.30
CA SER A 80 -25.94 -21.68 -9.88
C SER A 80 -25.29 -20.42 -9.28
N PRO A 81 -24.36 -19.72 -9.96
CA PRO A 81 -23.74 -18.47 -9.47
C PRO A 81 -24.72 -17.31 -9.27
N THR A 82 -25.90 -17.38 -9.89
CA THR A 82 -26.95 -16.34 -9.77
C THR A 82 -27.80 -16.54 -8.52
N PHE A 83 -27.80 -17.76 -7.96
CA PHE A 83 -28.68 -18.15 -6.85
C PHE A 83 -27.93 -18.53 -5.57
N LEU A 84 -26.69 -18.99 -5.67
CA LEU A 84 -25.85 -19.44 -4.56
C LEU A 84 -24.65 -18.52 -4.34
N PHE A 85 -24.32 -18.27 -3.08
CA PHE A 85 -23.06 -17.62 -2.74
C PHE A 85 -21.86 -18.53 -3.07
N PRO A 86 -20.71 -17.96 -3.47
CA PRO A 86 -19.46 -18.70 -3.59
C PRO A 86 -19.12 -19.43 -2.28
N SER A 87 -18.58 -20.63 -2.40
CA SER A 87 -18.33 -21.52 -1.26
C SER A 87 -17.33 -20.93 -0.26
N LEU A 88 -16.44 -20.07 -0.74
CA LEU A 88 -15.41 -19.41 0.05
C LEU A 88 -15.86 -18.06 0.65
N LEU A 89 -17.02 -17.52 0.28
CA LEU A 89 -17.51 -16.22 0.77
C LEU A 89 -17.60 -16.13 2.31
N PRO A 90 -18.02 -17.17 3.07
CA PRO A 90 -18.02 -17.12 4.53
C PRO A 90 -16.64 -16.91 5.17
N SER A 91 -15.55 -17.20 4.44
CA SER A 91 -14.19 -17.06 4.95
C SER A 91 -13.64 -15.63 4.86
N GLN A 92 -14.22 -14.79 3.99
CA GLN A 92 -13.79 -13.42 3.78
C GLN A 92 -13.87 -12.60 5.07
N PRO A 93 -15.00 -12.53 5.81
CA PRO A 93 -15.08 -11.70 7.02
C PRO A 93 -14.03 -12.06 8.08
N PHE A 94 -13.62 -13.33 8.16
CA PHE A 94 -12.57 -13.74 9.08
C PHE A 94 -11.20 -13.15 8.72
N LEU A 95 -10.84 -13.14 7.44
CA LEU A 95 -9.57 -12.59 6.97
C LEU A 95 -9.56 -11.06 7.11
N GLU A 96 -10.68 -10.40 6.85
CA GLU A 96 -10.81 -8.95 7.01
C GLU A 96 -10.66 -8.49 8.45
N VAL A 97 -11.26 -9.21 9.39
CA VAL A 97 -11.06 -8.95 10.83
C VAL A 97 -9.63 -9.25 11.27
N ALA A 98 -9.04 -10.33 10.75
CA ALA A 98 -7.64 -10.66 11.04
C ALA A 98 -6.66 -9.57 10.58
N ILE A 99 -7.05 -8.75 9.60
CA ILE A 99 -6.28 -7.59 9.13
C ILE A 99 -6.67 -6.32 9.90
N SER A 100 -7.96 -5.96 9.89
CA SER A 100 -8.46 -4.68 10.38
C SER A 100 -8.26 -4.52 11.89
N VAL A 101 -8.54 -5.56 12.71
CA VAL A 101 -8.45 -5.45 14.17
C VAL A 101 -7.01 -5.15 14.63
N PRO A 102 -5.98 -5.92 14.22
CA PRO A 102 -4.61 -5.59 14.59
C PRO A 102 -4.15 -4.21 14.09
N VAL A 103 -4.57 -3.80 12.88
CA VAL A 103 -4.27 -2.46 12.35
C VAL A 103 -4.92 -1.36 13.20
N GLN A 104 -6.20 -1.51 13.56
CA GLN A 104 -6.92 -0.55 14.40
C GLN A 104 -6.32 -0.46 15.81
N PHE A 105 -5.94 -1.60 16.41
CA PHE A 105 -5.22 -1.61 17.69
C PHE A 105 -3.85 -0.95 17.60
N PHE A 106 -3.11 -1.14 16.50
CA PHE A 106 -1.84 -0.44 16.27
C PHE A 106 -2.03 1.08 16.23
N TYR A 107 -3.03 1.57 15.49
CA TYR A 107 -3.35 2.99 15.45
C TYR A 107 -3.84 3.51 16.81
N ALA A 108 -4.68 2.76 17.53
CA ALA A 108 -5.12 3.12 18.86
C ALA A 108 -3.94 3.25 19.85
N TRP A 109 -3.01 2.30 19.83
CA TRP A 109 -1.78 2.36 20.61
C TRP A 109 -0.96 3.60 20.25
N ARG A 110 -0.74 3.85 18.96
CA ARG A 110 -0.02 5.04 18.49
C ARG A 110 -0.68 6.34 18.96
N ILE A 111 -1.99 6.45 18.84
CA ILE A 111 -2.76 7.61 19.30
C ILE A 111 -2.65 7.77 20.83
N SER A 112 -2.67 6.68 21.60
CA SER A 112 -2.52 6.73 23.07
C SER A 112 -1.17 7.33 23.49
N VAL A 113 -0.10 6.96 22.78
CA VAL A 113 1.26 7.48 23.02
C VAL A 113 1.37 8.96 22.61
N ILE A 114 0.67 9.38 21.55
CA ILE A 114 0.71 10.76 21.06
C ILE A 114 -0.21 11.71 21.85
N MET A 115 -1.40 11.28 22.25
CA MET A 115 -2.36 12.13 22.95
C MET A 115 -2.19 12.08 24.47
N ARG A 116 -1.50 11.06 25.00
CA ARG A 116 -1.39 10.77 26.45
C ARG A 116 -2.75 10.71 27.16
N ASN A 117 -3.78 10.33 26.40
CA ASN A 117 -5.17 10.15 26.84
C ASN A 117 -5.69 8.82 26.30
N TYR A 118 -6.35 8.04 27.15
CA TYR A 118 -6.85 6.70 26.81
C TYR A 118 -8.30 6.69 26.32
N PHE A 119 -9.04 7.80 26.42
CA PHE A 119 -10.44 7.86 26.01
C PHE A 119 -10.65 7.51 24.53
N VAL A 120 -9.90 8.16 23.64
CA VAL A 120 -9.99 7.95 22.19
C VAL A 120 -9.52 6.54 21.78
N PRO A 121 -8.34 6.05 22.23
CA PRO A 121 -7.94 4.65 22.00
C PRO A 121 -8.94 3.61 22.50
N ALA A 122 -9.58 3.85 23.66
CA ALA A 122 -10.60 2.95 24.19
C ALA A 122 -11.83 2.92 23.28
N LEU A 123 -12.26 4.07 22.74
CA LEU A 123 -13.36 4.13 21.78
C LEU A 123 -13.03 3.36 20.48
N ILE A 124 -11.82 3.52 19.95
CA ILE A 124 -11.35 2.76 18.78
C ILE A 124 -11.37 1.26 19.08
N GLY A 125 -10.85 0.85 20.23
CA GLY A 125 -10.84 -0.55 20.65
C GLY A 125 -12.25 -1.13 20.79
N MET A 126 -13.19 -0.38 21.38
CA MET A 126 -14.59 -0.82 21.48
C MET A 126 -15.24 -0.97 20.09
N SER A 127 -15.06 0.00 19.18
CA SER A 127 -15.58 -0.09 17.82
C SER A 127 -14.97 -1.26 17.04
N SER A 128 -13.68 -1.53 17.24
CA SER A 128 -12.95 -2.65 16.63
C SER A 128 -13.42 -4.02 17.15
N LEU A 129 -13.71 -4.13 18.45
CA LEU A 129 -14.29 -5.35 19.01
C LEU A 129 -15.74 -5.56 18.55
N ALA A 130 -16.52 -4.49 18.45
CA ALA A 130 -17.88 -4.55 17.91
C ALA A 130 -17.87 -4.98 16.43
N SER A 131 -16.95 -4.46 15.62
CA SER A 131 -16.79 -4.88 14.22
C SER A 131 -16.39 -6.35 14.11
N MET A 132 -15.47 -6.82 14.97
CA MET A 132 -15.09 -8.24 15.03
C MET A 132 -16.26 -9.16 15.34
N VAL A 133 -17.09 -8.82 16.33
CA VAL A 133 -18.29 -9.60 16.67
C VAL A 133 -19.28 -9.61 15.50
N GLY A 134 -19.49 -8.45 14.87
CA GLY A 134 -20.35 -8.31 13.70
C GLY A 134 -19.89 -9.14 12.50
N ALA A 135 -18.59 -9.20 12.23
CA ALA A 135 -18.02 -10.00 11.16
C ALA A 135 -18.17 -11.51 11.42
N ILE A 136 -17.89 -11.97 12.64
CA ILE A 136 -18.07 -13.39 13.01
C ILE A 136 -19.54 -13.78 12.88
N TRP A 137 -20.45 -12.93 13.36
CA TRP A 137 -21.89 -13.16 13.21
C TRP A 137 -22.28 -13.21 11.73
N THR A 138 -21.75 -12.30 10.91
CA THR A 138 -22.01 -12.26 9.46
C THR A 138 -21.53 -13.55 8.80
N ALA A 139 -20.31 -14.01 9.09
CA ALA A 139 -19.76 -15.24 8.54
C ALA A 139 -20.60 -16.47 8.88
N LEU A 140 -21.10 -16.57 10.11
CA LEU A 140 -21.98 -17.67 10.53
C LEU A 140 -23.32 -17.65 9.78
N ILE A 141 -23.94 -16.48 9.62
CA ILE A 141 -25.19 -16.36 8.88
C ILE A 141 -24.97 -16.65 7.40
N VAL A 142 -23.90 -16.17 6.76
CA VAL A 142 -23.58 -16.47 5.36
C VAL A 142 -23.35 -17.97 5.16
N HIS A 143 -22.67 -18.64 6.09
CA HIS A 143 -22.47 -20.09 6.03
C HIS A 143 -23.80 -20.88 6.06
N GLN A 144 -24.77 -20.39 6.85
CA GLN A 144 -26.11 -20.99 6.95
C GLN A 144 -26.99 -20.62 5.75
N VAL A 145 -26.90 -19.37 5.29
CA VAL A 145 -27.71 -18.77 4.23
C VAL A 145 -26.93 -18.85 2.93
N LYS A 146 -26.87 -20.04 2.33
CA LYS A 146 -26.16 -20.30 1.06
C LYS A 146 -26.82 -19.65 -0.16
N ASN A 147 -28.02 -19.09 -0.02
CA ASN A 147 -28.87 -18.60 -1.12
C ASN A 147 -29.07 -17.08 -1.06
N TYR A 148 -28.99 -16.39 -2.21
CA TYR A 148 -29.27 -14.96 -2.33
C TYR A 148 -30.72 -14.58 -1.94
N ALA A 149 -31.68 -15.51 -2.03
CA ALA A 149 -33.08 -15.26 -1.68
C ALA A 149 -33.30 -14.87 -0.20
N ASN A 150 -32.38 -15.23 0.69
CA ASN A 150 -32.43 -14.91 2.11
C ASN A 150 -31.37 -13.86 2.52
N LYS A 151 -30.78 -13.16 1.54
CA LYS A 151 -29.74 -12.13 1.72
C LYS A 151 -30.12 -11.05 2.73
N SER A 152 -31.41 -10.70 2.86
CA SER A 152 -31.88 -9.70 3.82
C SER A 152 -31.47 -10.00 5.28
N LYS A 153 -31.29 -11.27 5.67
CA LYS A 153 -30.80 -11.63 7.02
C LYS A 153 -29.30 -11.37 7.20
N VAL A 154 -28.52 -11.52 6.13
CA VAL A 154 -27.09 -11.18 6.10
C VAL A 154 -26.93 -9.66 6.14
N ASP A 155 -27.78 -8.93 5.41
CA ASP A 155 -27.66 -7.49 5.24
C ASP A 155 -27.67 -6.72 6.56
N THR A 156 -28.55 -7.07 7.49
CA THR A 156 -28.60 -6.38 8.79
C THR A 156 -27.30 -6.56 9.58
N THR A 157 -26.70 -7.74 9.54
CA THR A 157 -25.47 -7.97 10.30
C THR A 157 -24.27 -7.33 9.63
N ALA A 158 -24.15 -7.49 8.30
CA ALA A 158 -23.11 -6.86 7.52
C ALA A 158 -23.13 -5.34 7.70
N LEU A 159 -24.32 -4.71 7.70
CA LEU A 159 -24.46 -3.28 7.94
C LEU A 159 -23.94 -2.86 9.33
N ILE A 160 -24.30 -3.60 10.39
CA ILE A 160 -23.82 -3.28 11.74
C ILE A 160 -22.28 -3.38 11.79
N TRP A 161 -21.72 -4.42 11.19
CA TRP A 161 -20.28 -4.61 11.09
C TRP A 161 -19.61 -3.44 10.33
N SER A 162 -20.06 -3.13 9.11
CA SER A 162 -19.49 -2.07 8.28
C SER A 162 -19.63 -0.69 8.93
N CYS A 163 -20.75 -0.39 9.60
CA CYS A 163 -20.91 0.85 10.35
C CYS A 163 -19.92 0.95 11.53
N CYS A 164 -19.70 -0.14 12.27
CA CYS A 164 -18.73 -0.14 13.37
C CYS A 164 -17.29 0.05 12.87
N ALA A 165 -16.94 -0.63 11.77
CA ALA A 165 -15.64 -0.49 11.13
C ALA A 165 -15.43 0.94 10.60
N SER A 166 -16.43 1.49 9.90
CA SER A 166 -16.39 2.86 9.38
C SER A 166 -16.26 3.92 10.48
N ALA A 167 -16.97 3.73 11.60
CA ALA A 167 -16.83 4.59 12.77
C ALA A 167 -15.41 4.53 13.34
N ALA A 168 -14.82 3.33 13.45
CA ALA A 168 -13.43 3.17 13.90
C ALA A 168 -12.46 3.92 12.98
N ASP A 169 -12.62 3.79 11.67
CA ASP A 169 -11.78 4.47 10.67
C ASP A 169 -11.89 5.98 10.76
N LEU A 170 -13.12 6.51 10.89
CA LEU A 170 -13.35 7.94 11.05
C LEU A 170 -12.68 8.47 12.32
N ILE A 171 -12.83 7.76 13.44
CA ILE A 171 -12.20 8.13 14.71
C ILE A 171 -10.67 8.09 14.56
N ILE A 172 -10.10 7.05 13.96
CA ILE A 172 -8.66 6.93 13.74
C ILE A 172 -8.16 8.09 12.89
N THR A 173 -8.77 8.35 11.73
CA THR A 173 -8.33 9.40 10.80
C THR A 173 -8.44 10.79 11.42
N VAL A 174 -9.56 11.13 12.07
CA VAL A 174 -9.74 12.44 12.73
C VAL A 174 -8.76 12.58 13.89
N SER A 175 -8.58 11.54 14.70
CA SER A 175 -7.67 11.58 15.85
C SER A 175 -6.22 11.70 15.42
N LEU A 176 -5.83 10.98 14.37
CA LEU A 176 -4.48 11.05 13.82
C LEU A 176 -4.21 12.44 13.25
N PHE A 177 -5.14 12.97 12.45
CA PHE A 177 -5.08 14.34 11.93
C PHE A 177 -4.91 15.36 13.07
N TRP A 178 -5.80 15.35 14.05
CA TRP A 178 -5.75 16.27 15.19
C TRP A 178 -4.46 16.17 16.00
N SER A 179 -4.01 14.94 16.27
CA SER A 179 -2.83 14.68 17.10
C SER A 179 -1.53 15.12 16.45
N LEU A 180 -1.43 15.05 15.11
CA LEU A 180 -0.24 15.44 14.38
C LEU A 180 -0.18 16.97 14.17
N THR A 181 -1.31 17.63 13.86
CA THR A 181 -1.32 19.09 13.69
C THR A 181 -0.93 19.86 14.96
N ARG A 182 -1.18 19.28 16.15
CA ARG A 182 -0.85 19.92 17.43
C ARG A 182 0.61 19.71 17.89
N ARG A 183 1.35 18.76 17.33
CA ARG A 183 2.72 18.44 17.77
C ARG A 183 3.76 19.04 16.82
N LYS A 184 4.13 20.30 17.04
CA LYS A 184 5.40 20.84 16.54
C LYS A 184 6.43 20.77 17.67
N THR A 185 7.54 20.08 17.44
CA THR A 185 8.57 19.84 18.46
C THR A 185 9.62 20.95 18.52
N GLY A 186 9.66 21.84 17.51
CA GLY A 186 10.59 22.97 17.43
C GLY A 186 11.98 22.59 16.92
N VAL A 187 12.19 21.31 16.56
CA VAL A 187 13.44 20.80 16.01
C VAL A 187 13.23 20.44 14.55
N LYS A 188 13.81 21.25 13.64
CA LYS A 188 13.57 21.16 12.18
C LYS A 188 13.62 19.72 11.61
N ARG A 189 14.68 18.96 11.89
CA ARG A 189 14.83 17.58 11.39
C ARG A 189 13.74 16.61 11.89
N THR A 190 13.33 16.76 13.14
CA THR A 190 12.27 15.95 13.74
C THR A 190 10.91 16.36 13.19
N ASP A 191 10.69 17.67 13.07
CA ASP A 191 9.47 18.23 12.49
C ASP A 191 9.30 17.84 11.01
N ASP A 192 10.37 17.82 10.21
CA ASP A 192 10.32 17.37 8.80
C ASP A 192 9.90 15.89 8.65
N THR A 193 10.40 15.04 9.56
CA THR A 193 10.03 13.61 9.58
C THR A 193 8.59 13.43 10.04
N ILE A 194 8.17 14.17 11.07
CA ILE A 194 6.79 14.17 11.57
C ILE A 194 5.84 14.65 10.47
N ASP A 195 6.19 15.71 9.73
CA ASP A 195 5.40 16.28 8.65
C ASP A 195 5.28 15.32 7.47
N SER A 196 6.35 14.61 7.10
CA SER A 196 6.29 13.57 6.08
C SER A 196 5.34 12.44 6.50
N ILE A 197 5.50 11.92 7.71
CA ILE A 197 4.62 10.88 8.26
C ILE A 197 3.17 11.39 8.34
N ALA A 198 2.97 12.67 8.68
CA ALA A 198 1.66 13.30 8.74
C ALA A 198 0.98 13.33 7.39
N ARG A 199 1.66 13.82 6.36
CA ARG A 199 1.10 13.89 5.01
C ARG A 199 0.68 12.52 4.50
N HIS A 200 1.54 11.51 4.64
CA HIS A 200 1.23 10.14 4.20
C HIS A 200 0.02 9.59 4.98
N ALA A 201 0.04 9.70 6.32
CA ALA A 201 -1.04 9.18 7.15
C ALA A 201 -2.39 9.86 6.89
N ILE A 202 -2.40 11.16 6.62
CA ILE A 202 -3.61 11.92 6.27
C ILE A 202 -4.13 11.51 4.90
N GLN A 203 -3.25 11.43 3.90
CA GLN A 203 -3.63 11.04 2.54
C GLN A 203 -4.21 9.62 2.53
N THR A 204 -3.56 8.67 3.19
CA THR A 204 -4.04 7.28 3.24
C THR A 204 -5.28 7.14 4.13
N GLY A 205 -5.37 7.85 5.25
CA GLY A 205 -6.51 7.80 6.17
C GLY A 205 -7.77 8.46 5.61
N LEU A 206 -7.63 9.49 4.77
CA LEU A 206 -8.76 10.08 4.07
C LEU A 206 -9.30 9.14 2.98
N LEU A 207 -8.40 8.43 2.29
CA LEU A 207 -8.76 7.44 1.27
C LEU A 207 -9.57 6.28 1.91
N THR A 208 -9.08 5.69 3.01
CA THR A 208 -9.79 4.61 3.70
C THR A 208 -11.18 5.02 4.19
N VAL A 209 -11.30 6.20 4.81
CA VAL A 209 -12.60 6.72 5.28
C VAL A 209 -13.54 6.97 4.11
N THR A 210 -13.05 7.52 3.00
CA THR A 210 -13.87 7.76 1.80
C THR A 210 -14.40 6.45 1.24
N PHE A 211 -13.54 5.43 1.09
CA PHE A 211 -13.95 4.11 0.61
C PHE A 211 -14.97 3.45 1.54
N SER A 212 -14.74 3.51 2.85
CA SER A 212 -15.64 2.94 3.85
C SER A 212 -17.00 3.63 3.87
N LEU A 213 -17.05 4.95 3.74
CA LEU A 213 -18.31 5.69 3.67
C LEU A 213 -19.09 5.39 2.37
N ILE A 214 -18.38 5.28 1.25
CA ILE A 214 -19.01 4.89 -0.04
C ILE A 214 -19.57 3.47 0.07
N ASP A 215 -18.81 2.53 0.63
CA ASP A 215 -19.26 1.15 0.85
C ASP A 215 -20.58 1.10 1.65
N VAL A 216 -20.59 1.70 2.84
CA VAL A 216 -21.77 1.74 3.72
C VAL A 216 -22.94 2.43 3.03
N THR A 217 -22.69 3.52 2.30
CA THR A 217 -23.75 4.26 1.59
C THR A 217 -24.34 3.41 0.47
N LEU A 218 -23.51 2.77 -0.35
CA LEU A 218 -23.96 1.87 -1.42
C LEU A 218 -24.71 0.67 -0.85
N PHE A 219 -24.30 0.17 0.32
CA PHE A 219 -24.93 -0.97 0.96
C PHE A 219 -26.36 -0.66 1.41
N VAL A 220 -26.58 0.56 1.90
CA VAL A 220 -27.90 1.03 2.33
C VAL A 220 -28.79 1.44 1.14
N VAL A 221 -28.23 2.15 0.15
CA VAL A 221 -29.00 2.71 -0.97
C VAL A 221 -29.33 1.65 -2.02
N LEU A 222 -28.43 0.68 -2.26
CA LEU A 222 -28.56 -0.34 -3.29
C LEU A 222 -28.46 -1.76 -2.69
N PRO A 223 -29.37 -2.17 -1.80
CA PRO A 223 -29.27 -3.46 -1.09
C PRO A 223 -29.37 -4.69 -2.01
N ASN A 224 -29.90 -4.52 -3.23
CA ASN A 224 -29.99 -5.58 -4.24
C ASN A 224 -28.79 -5.62 -5.20
N SER A 225 -27.80 -4.74 -5.01
CA SER A 225 -26.60 -4.66 -5.83
C SER A 225 -25.37 -5.20 -5.09
N THR A 226 -24.39 -5.69 -5.83
CA THR A 226 -23.09 -6.13 -5.32
C THR A 226 -22.03 -5.03 -5.38
N LEU A 227 -22.41 -3.78 -5.71
CA LEU A 227 -21.47 -2.66 -5.81
C LEU A 227 -20.71 -2.37 -4.51
N SER A 228 -21.30 -2.62 -3.34
CA SER A 228 -20.60 -2.49 -2.05
C SER A 228 -19.39 -3.41 -1.96
N PHE A 229 -19.50 -4.67 -2.42
CA PHE A 229 -18.38 -5.62 -2.40
C PHE A 229 -17.13 -5.11 -3.13
N PHE A 230 -17.29 -4.26 -4.16
CA PHE A 230 -16.16 -3.65 -4.84
C PHE A 230 -15.28 -2.83 -3.88
N PHE A 231 -15.91 -2.02 -3.03
CA PHE A 231 -15.22 -1.18 -2.05
C PHE A 231 -14.76 -2.00 -0.84
N ASP A 232 -15.63 -2.91 -0.37
CA ASP A 232 -15.36 -3.83 0.74
C ASP A 232 -14.06 -4.63 0.52
N PHE A 233 -13.89 -5.27 -0.65
CA PHE A 233 -12.68 -6.02 -0.98
C PHE A 233 -11.40 -5.17 -1.01
N ALA A 234 -11.51 -3.86 -1.23
CA ALA A 234 -10.36 -2.96 -1.23
C ALA A 234 -9.95 -2.52 0.19
N LEU A 235 -10.89 -2.45 1.14
CA LEU A 235 -10.64 -1.89 2.48
C LEU A 235 -9.50 -2.57 3.25
N PRO A 236 -9.43 -3.91 3.36
CA PRO A 236 -8.33 -4.57 4.09
C PRO A 236 -6.96 -4.18 3.55
N LYS A 237 -6.83 -4.15 2.22
CA LYS A 237 -5.59 -3.76 1.54
C LYS A 237 -5.23 -2.31 1.81
N LEU A 238 -6.22 -1.42 1.84
CA LEU A 238 -6.00 -0.01 2.15
C LEU A 238 -5.53 0.16 3.60
N TYR A 239 -6.06 -0.61 4.55
CA TYR A 239 -5.60 -0.60 5.94
C TYR A 239 -4.13 -1.00 6.05
N SER A 240 -3.74 -2.11 5.42
CA SER A 240 -2.35 -2.59 5.43
C SER A 240 -1.41 -1.62 4.72
N ASN A 241 -1.79 -1.11 3.55
CA ASN A 241 -1.00 -0.13 2.80
C ASN A 241 -0.83 1.19 3.57
N ALA A 242 -1.89 1.71 4.19
CA ALA A 242 -1.83 2.93 5.00
C ALA A 242 -0.84 2.76 6.17
N LEU A 243 -0.86 1.60 6.82
CA LEU A 243 0.00 1.30 7.95
C LEU A 243 1.47 1.18 7.52
N VAL A 244 1.76 0.35 6.51
CA VAL A 244 3.14 0.14 6.05
C VAL A 244 3.70 1.43 5.43
N SER A 245 2.90 2.18 4.67
CA SER A 245 3.30 3.50 4.17
C SER A 245 3.67 4.47 5.29
N THR A 246 2.92 4.47 6.39
CA THR A 246 3.22 5.30 7.57
C THR A 246 4.55 4.89 8.22
N LEU A 247 4.84 3.59 8.27
CA LEU A 247 6.12 3.08 8.78
C LEU A 247 7.28 3.48 7.86
N ASN A 248 7.11 3.37 6.55
CA ASN A 248 8.13 3.69 5.56
C ASN A 248 8.46 5.18 5.51
N ALA A 249 7.49 6.06 5.75
CA ALA A 249 7.69 7.51 5.79
C ALA A 249 8.69 7.98 6.88
N ARG A 250 9.08 7.10 7.82
CA ARG A 250 10.06 7.40 8.88
C ARG A 250 11.48 7.67 8.37
N SER A 251 11.87 7.23 7.17
CA SER A 251 13.26 7.39 6.70
C SER A 251 13.56 8.74 6.04
N GLY A 252 12.62 9.70 6.02
CA GLY A 252 12.92 11.09 5.67
C GLY A 252 13.21 11.39 4.19
N GLY A 253 13.20 10.40 3.29
CA GLY A 253 13.25 10.65 1.85
C GLY A 253 13.41 9.36 1.06
N HIS A 254 12.56 9.18 0.03
CA HIS A 254 12.47 8.05 -0.91
C HIS A 254 11.59 6.86 -0.49
N GLY A 255 10.55 6.63 -1.28
CA GLY A 255 10.16 5.26 -1.63
C GLY A 255 8.87 4.71 -1.00
N GLY A 256 7.74 5.36 -1.24
CA GLY A 256 6.42 4.72 -1.16
C GLY A 256 5.66 5.02 -2.45
N GLY A 257 5.76 4.13 -3.43
CA GLY A 257 5.27 4.33 -4.80
C GLY A 257 3.78 4.64 -4.89
N ILE A 258 3.45 5.92 -4.82
CA ILE A 258 2.49 6.55 -5.71
C ILE A 258 3.33 7.14 -6.82
N ILE A 259 2.95 6.88 -8.07
CA ILE A 259 3.57 7.41 -9.28
C ILE A 259 3.52 8.93 -9.16
N GLU A 260 4.58 9.53 -8.61
CA GLU A 260 4.90 10.92 -8.84
C GLU A 260 5.42 10.92 -10.28
N LEU A 261 4.53 11.27 -11.22
CA LEU A 261 4.93 11.75 -12.53
C LEU A 261 5.78 12.99 -12.24
N ASP A 262 7.07 12.77 -12.02
CA ASP A 262 8.07 13.79 -11.86
C ASP A 262 8.15 14.51 -13.22
N ALA A 263 7.30 15.52 -13.39
CA ALA A 263 7.53 16.54 -14.38
C ALA A 263 8.86 17.19 -13.98
N PRO A 264 9.90 17.19 -14.85
CA PRO A 264 11.18 17.74 -14.49
C PRO A 264 11.00 19.24 -14.26
N THR A 265 10.85 19.63 -13.00
CA THR A 265 10.83 21.03 -12.61
C THR A 265 12.27 21.45 -12.48
N GLU A 266 12.87 21.76 -13.62
CA GLU A 266 14.14 22.45 -13.73
C GLU A 266 13.97 23.86 -13.15
N SER A 267 14.00 23.97 -11.82
CA SER A 267 14.10 25.24 -11.12
C SER A 267 15.57 25.55 -10.88
N ALA A 268 16.18 26.15 -11.91
CA ALA A 268 17.47 26.81 -11.81
C ALA A 268 17.45 27.75 -10.60
N ARG A 269 18.16 27.37 -9.53
CA ARG A 269 18.44 28.25 -8.40
C ARG A 269 19.42 29.33 -8.87
N PHE A 270 18.85 30.46 -9.28
CA PHE A 270 19.57 31.72 -9.41
C PHE A 270 19.95 32.21 -8.01
N THR A 271 21.12 31.80 -7.52
CA THR A 271 21.75 32.41 -6.34
C THR A 271 22.44 33.71 -6.75
N GLY A 272 21.66 34.78 -6.89
CA GLY A 272 22.18 36.14 -6.95
C GLY A 272 22.40 36.70 -5.54
N SER A 273 23.54 36.37 -4.93
CA SER A 273 24.00 37.05 -3.71
C SER A 273 24.63 38.39 -4.09
N MET A 274 23.89 39.47 -3.86
CA MET A 274 24.36 40.84 -4.04
C MET A 274 25.19 41.25 -2.81
N SER A 275 26.52 41.22 -2.94
CA SER A 275 27.43 41.85 -1.99
C SER A 275 28.44 42.71 -2.74
N HIS A 276 28.28 44.03 -2.58
CA HIS A 276 29.23 45.05 -2.99
C HIS A 276 30.61 44.80 -2.36
N THR A 277 31.66 44.63 -3.16
CA THR A 277 33.05 45.03 -2.81
C THR A 277 33.87 45.28 -4.08
N ARG A 278 34.02 46.57 -4.41
CA ARG A 278 35.24 47.31 -4.81
C ARG A 278 36.27 46.70 -5.81
N ARG A 279 36.27 47.26 -7.04
CA ARG A 279 37.41 47.70 -7.92
C ARG A 279 38.64 46.77 -8.14
N ARG A 280 38.89 46.38 -9.42
CA ARG A 280 40.00 46.86 -10.30
C ARG A 280 40.07 46.13 -11.67
N THR A 281 39.80 46.89 -12.73
CA THR A 281 40.64 47.14 -13.94
C THR A 281 41.18 45.98 -14.82
N THR A 282 40.62 45.94 -16.04
CA THR A 282 41.20 45.77 -17.40
C THR A 282 41.72 44.43 -17.94
N ALA A 283 41.03 44.02 -19.02
CA ALA A 283 41.53 43.64 -20.36
C ALA A 283 42.39 42.39 -20.53
N PHE A 284 41.93 41.42 -21.34
CA PHE A 284 42.37 41.32 -22.74
C PHE A 284 41.47 40.37 -23.55
N GLU A 285 41.48 40.63 -24.85
CA GLU A 285 40.63 40.17 -25.94
C GLU A 285 40.85 38.73 -26.44
N SER A 286 39.86 38.31 -27.25
CA SER A 286 39.98 37.48 -28.48
C SER A 286 40.07 35.96 -28.32
N VAL A 287 39.61 35.07 -29.21
CA VAL A 287 38.82 35.10 -30.46
C VAL A 287 38.54 33.61 -30.77
N THR A 288 37.25 33.23 -30.89
CA THR A 288 36.68 32.65 -32.12
C THR A 288 36.93 31.18 -32.60
N PHE A 289 35.80 30.59 -33.04
CA PHE A 289 35.48 29.52 -34.04
C PHE A 289 35.97 28.06 -33.87
N ALA A 290 34.98 27.22 -33.48
CA ALA A 290 34.31 26.17 -34.27
C ALA A 290 35.06 25.09 -35.09
N LYS A 291 34.37 23.93 -35.11
CA LYS A 291 34.27 22.88 -36.15
C LYS A 291 35.26 21.72 -35.94
N SER A 292 34.80 20.58 -35.41
CA SER A 292 34.05 19.48 -36.05
C SER A 292 34.94 18.46 -36.79
N SER A 293 34.71 17.19 -36.39
CA SER A 293 34.87 15.94 -37.15
C SER A 293 36.26 15.34 -37.35
N THR A 294 36.49 14.28 -36.56
CA THR A 294 36.84 12.91 -37.00
C THR A 294 37.95 12.72 -38.04
N HIS A 295 39.04 12.06 -37.66
CA HIS A 295 39.59 10.94 -38.44
C HIS A 295 40.55 10.08 -37.60
N THR A 296 40.38 8.77 -37.77
CA THR A 296 41.17 7.63 -37.30
C THR A 296 42.51 7.47 -38.02
N VAL A 297 43.30 6.50 -37.53
CA VAL A 297 44.56 5.89 -38.05
C VAL A 297 45.77 6.45 -37.27
N GLY A 298 46.53 5.68 -36.48
CA GLY A 298 47.06 4.33 -36.69
C GLY A 298 48.53 4.45 -37.10
N LEU A 299 49.40 3.56 -36.56
CA LEU A 299 50.87 3.38 -36.74
C LEU A 299 51.70 3.79 -35.51
N ASP A 300 52.74 3.07 -35.10
CA ASP A 300 53.10 1.65 -35.22
C ASP A 300 54.24 1.37 -34.21
N SER A 301 54.32 0.11 -33.86
CA SER A 301 55.41 -0.66 -33.27
C SER A 301 56.82 -0.13 -33.58
N ASN A 302 57.60 0.17 -32.54
CA ASN A 302 59.03 -0.15 -32.45
C ASN A 302 59.66 0.28 -31.12
N ASP A 303 58.95 0.10 -29.99
CA ASP A 303 59.63 0.01 -28.70
C ASP A 303 59.88 -1.46 -28.32
N ILE A 304 61.01 -1.93 -28.85
CA ILE A 304 62.02 -2.74 -28.15
C ILE A 304 61.59 -4.15 -27.70
N LEU A 305 61.65 -5.07 -28.67
CA LEU A 305 62.04 -6.47 -28.48
C LEU A 305 63.48 -6.57 -27.95
N ALA A 306 63.70 -7.33 -26.87
CA ALA A 306 64.89 -8.15 -26.60
C ALA A 306 64.96 -8.50 -25.09
N LEU A 307 65.05 -9.73 -24.59
CA LEU A 307 65.20 -11.10 -25.11
C LEU A 307 64.66 -12.03 -24.00
N GLY A 308 63.89 -13.07 -24.33
CA GLY A 308 64.42 -14.44 -24.51
C GLY A 308 64.10 -15.25 -23.23
N GLY A 309 63.17 -16.19 -23.20
CA GLY A 309 63.12 -17.37 -24.06
C GLY A 309 64.11 -18.39 -23.50
N ASP A 310 63.65 -19.48 -22.87
CA ASP A 310 63.91 -20.85 -23.34
C ASP A 310 63.25 -21.91 -22.45
N ASP A 311 63.05 -23.04 -23.10
CA ASP A 311 62.41 -24.30 -22.79
C ASP A 311 62.84 -25.04 -21.51
N GLY A 312 61.95 -25.96 -21.15
CA GLY A 312 62.13 -26.94 -20.11
C GLY A 312 63.30 -27.91 -20.34
N SER A 313 63.82 -28.41 -19.22
CA SER A 313 64.58 -29.65 -19.16
C SER A 313 64.29 -30.35 -17.83
N HIS A 314 63.54 -31.45 -17.92
CA HIS A 314 63.69 -32.60 -17.01
C HIS A 314 65.12 -33.13 -17.16
N PRO A 315 65.78 -33.70 -16.13
CA PRO A 315 65.47 -35.09 -15.78
C PRO A 315 65.72 -35.47 -14.30
N GLY A 316 65.18 -36.62 -13.91
CA GLY A 316 65.58 -37.33 -12.70
C GLY A 316 64.53 -38.30 -12.19
N ASP A 317 64.31 -39.41 -12.89
CA ASP A 317 64.20 -40.73 -12.26
C ASP A 317 64.01 -41.86 -13.31
N LEU A 318 64.83 -42.91 -13.14
CA LEU A 318 64.60 -44.31 -13.54
C LEU A 318 64.63 -44.71 -15.04
N LYS A 319 65.77 -45.34 -15.35
CA LYS A 319 66.17 -46.27 -16.42
C LYS A 319 66.49 -45.72 -17.80
#